data_AF-A0A1I3YBI5-F1
#
_entry.id   AF-A0A1I3YBI5-F1
#
_cell.length_a   1.000
_cell.length_b   1.000
_cell.length_c   1.000
_cell.angle_alpha   90.00
_cell.angle_beta   90.00
_cell.angle_gamma   90.00
#
_symmetry.space_group_name_H-M   'P 1'
#
loop_
_entity.id
_entity.type
_entity.pdbx_description
1 polymer ?
#
loop_
_entity_poly.entity_id
_entity_poly.type
_entity_poly.pdbx_seq_one_letter_code
_entity_poly.pdbx_strand_id
1 'polypeptide(L)'
;MKALLALLAALVLAFAPARLAHATSSLLFDGDGYSLNLEVGYDKRPVIGSVFLYQPGDKGQAVPRQRVRVEEFDTQRKRLKLRYTATDEAPGIPSFTLVMTETEAVLTLAGRRIVSKANWQM
;
A
#
# COMPACT_ATOMS: atom_id res chain seq x y z
N MET A 1 10.52 7.09 50.44
CA MET A 1 10.26 7.81 49.17
C MET A 1 10.81 7.11 47.92
N LYS A 2 12.08 6.71 47.86
CA LYS A 2 12.68 6.10 46.65
C LYS A 2 11.98 4.80 46.17
N ALA A 3 11.58 3.92 47.10
CA ALA A 3 10.90 2.66 46.76
C ALA A 3 9.49 2.84 46.18
N LEU A 4 8.77 3.89 46.61
CA LEU A 4 7.42 4.19 46.12
C LEU A 4 7.45 4.76 44.70
N LEU A 5 8.44 5.61 44.38
CA LEU A 5 8.66 6.10 43.01
C LEU A 5 9.03 4.96 42.05
N ALA A 6 9.85 4.01 42.48
CA ALA A 6 10.23 2.87 41.66
C ALA A 6 9.03 1.97 41.30
N LEU A 7 8.13 1.76 42.27
CA LEU A 7 6.91 0.97 42.07
C LEU A 7 5.92 1.64 41.10
N LEU A 8 5.75 2.96 41.22
CA LEU A 8 4.91 3.76 40.32
C LEU A 8 5.46 3.78 38.88
N ALA A 9 6.78 3.91 38.72
CA ALA A 9 7.40 3.87 37.40
C ALA A 9 7.23 2.49 36.71
N ALA A 10 7.35 1.39 37.47
CA ALA A 10 7.14 0.05 36.96
C ALA A 10 5.68 -0.19 36.54
N LEU A 11 4.72 0.34 37.29
CA LEU A 11 3.30 0.23 36.97
C LEU A 11 2.92 1.02 35.70
N VAL A 12 3.49 2.21 35.52
CA VAL A 12 3.28 3.03 34.30
C VAL A 12 3.85 2.35 33.06
N LEU A 13 4.99 1.68 33.16
CA LEU A 13 5.58 0.89 32.07
C LEU A 13 4.77 -0.37 31.74
N ALA A 14 4.20 -1.04 32.75
CA ALA A 14 3.37 -2.23 32.55
C ALA A 14 2.02 -1.95 31.89
N PHE A 15 1.50 -0.72 32.02
CA PHE A 15 0.24 -0.27 31.41
C PHE A 15 0.44 0.70 30.24
N ALA A 16 1.68 0.87 29.76
CA ALA A 16 1.90 1.60 28.53
C ALA A 16 1.20 0.86 27.38
N PRO A 17 0.26 1.49 26.65
CA PRO A 17 -0.40 0.84 25.53
C PRO A 17 0.67 0.47 24.52
N ALA A 18 0.88 -0.83 24.30
CA ALA A 18 1.71 -1.31 23.21
C ALA A 18 1.17 -0.68 21.93
N ARG A 19 1.98 0.16 21.26
CA ARG A 19 1.65 0.62 19.92
C ARG A 19 1.57 -0.64 19.08
N LEU A 20 0.36 -1.04 18.69
CA LEU A 20 0.17 -2.09 17.70
C LEU A 20 1.06 -1.72 16.52
N ALA A 21 2.00 -2.60 16.17
CA ALA A 21 2.70 -2.47 14.90
C ALA A 21 1.63 -2.57 13.82
N HIS A 22 1.34 -1.45 13.15
CA HIS A 22 0.36 -1.46 12.07
C HIS A 22 1.04 -2.13 10.89
N ALA A 23 0.49 -3.26 10.43
CA ALA A 23 1.08 -3.99 9.32
C ALA A 23 1.08 -3.11 8.07
N THR A 24 2.29 -2.84 7.56
CA THR A 24 2.49 -2.27 6.24
C THR A 24 2.72 -3.44 5.30
N SER A 25 1.87 -3.57 4.28
CA SER A 25 2.06 -4.55 3.21
C SER A 25 2.71 -3.89 2.02
N SER A 26 3.72 -4.55 1.47
CA SER A 26 4.35 -4.20 0.20
C SER A 26 3.77 -5.09 -0.89
N LEU A 27 3.20 -4.46 -1.92
CA LEU A 27 2.51 -5.13 -3.00
C LEU A 27 3.24 -4.82 -4.31
N LEU A 28 3.54 -5.88 -5.07
CA LEU A 28 4.19 -5.79 -6.35
C LEU A 28 3.27 -6.35 -7.45
N PHE A 29 3.07 -5.55 -8.49
CA PHE A 29 2.60 -6.00 -9.78
C PHE A 29 3.76 -5.92 -10.78
N ASP A 30 3.93 -6.95 -11.61
CA ASP A 30 4.85 -6.95 -12.73
C ASP A 30 4.23 -7.73 -13.90
N GLY A 31 4.07 -7.09 -15.06
CA GLY A 31 3.42 -7.67 -16.23
C GLY A 31 3.46 -6.77 -17.46
N ASP A 32 3.71 -7.38 -18.63
CA ASP A 32 3.76 -6.70 -19.94
C ASP A 32 4.71 -5.48 -19.98
N GLY A 33 5.82 -5.56 -19.24
CA GLY A 33 6.80 -4.49 -19.09
C GLY A 33 6.37 -3.33 -18.18
N TYR A 34 5.19 -3.41 -17.58
CA TYR A 34 4.75 -2.50 -16.52
C TYR A 34 5.00 -3.13 -15.16
N SER A 35 5.40 -2.31 -14.19
CA SER A 35 5.45 -2.73 -12.79
C SER A 35 4.84 -1.66 -11.88
N LEU A 36 4.27 -2.08 -10.76
CA LEU A 36 3.75 -1.18 -9.75
C LEU A 36 4.18 -1.65 -8.37
N ASN A 37 4.88 -0.78 -7.66
CA ASN A 37 5.30 -0.99 -6.27
C ASN A 37 4.42 -0.14 -5.37
N LEU A 38 3.79 -0.77 -4.38
CA LEU A 38 2.83 -0.14 -3.49
C LEU A 38 3.12 -0.52 -2.06
N GLU A 39 3.16 0.47 -1.17
CA GLU A 39 3.06 0.25 0.27
C GLU A 39 1.69 0.73 0.73
N VAL A 40 0.97 -0.14 1.43
CA VAL A 40 -0.32 0.17 2.02
C VAL A 40 -0.39 -0.43 3.42
N GLY A 41 -0.96 0.32 4.37
CA GLY A 41 -1.22 -0.19 5.71
C GLY A 41 -2.62 0.18 6.17
N TYR A 42 -2.97 -0.25 7.39
CA TYR A 42 -4.23 0.06 8.08
C TYR A 42 -5.50 -0.53 7.44
N ASP A 43 -5.77 -1.82 7.62
CA ASP A 43 -6.92 -2.53 7.04
C ASP A 43 -8.28 -1.83 7.20
N LYS A 44 -8.55 -1.23 8.37
CA LYS A 44 -9.83 -0.55 8.65
C LYS A 44 -9.94 0.85 8.00
N ARG A 45 -8.80 1.49 7.76
CA ARG A 45 -8.71 2.85 7.17
C ARG A 45 -7.44 2.90 6.32
N PRO A 46 -7.46 2.26 5.13
CA PRO A 46 -6.24 2.04 4.37
C PRO A 46 -5.53 3.34 4.05
N VAL A 47 -4.22 3.37 4.29
CA VAL A 47 -3.36 4.50 4.00
C VAL A 47 -2.26 4.06 3.04
N ILE A 48 -2.11 4.81 1.95
CA ILE A 48 -1.02 4.62 0.99
C ILE A 48 0.28 5.19 1.58
N GLY A 49 1.25 4.32 1.80
CA GLY A 49 2.62 4.66 2.18
C GLY A 49 3.39 5.20 0.97
N SER A 50 3.39 4.48 -0.14
CA SER A 50 4.05 4.87 -1.39
C SER A 50 3.43 4.14 -2.58
N VAL A 51 3.50 4.73 -3.77
CA VAL A 51 3.15 4.09 -5.04
C VAL A 51 4.12 4.54 -6.11
N PHE A 52 4.74 3.60 -6.81
CA PHE A 52 5.59 3.85 -7.96
C PHE A 52 5.07 3.05 -9.16
N LEU A 53 4.89 3.73 -10.28
CA LEU A 53 4.57 3.11 -11.56
C LEU A 53 5.83 3.06 -12.41
N TYR A 54 6.14 1.89 -12.95
CA TYR A 54 7.19 1.67 -13.93
C TYR A 54 6.52 1.29 -15.25
N GLN A 55 6.79 2.06 -16.29
CA GLN A 55 6.35 1.79 -17.66
C GLN A 55 7.49 1.15 -18.45
N PRO A 56 7.19 0.45 -19.57
CA PRO A 56 8.22 -0.18 -20.39
C PRO A 56 9.33 0.80 -20.78
N GLY A 57 10.55 0.53 -20.31
CA GLY A 57 11.75 1.30 -20.63
C GLY A 57 11.95 2.59 -19.81
N ASP A 58 11.12 2.86 -18.80
CA ASP A 58 11.31 4.00 -17.90
C ASP A 58 12.10 3.64 -16.62
N LYS A 59 12.34 4.64 -15.76
CA LYS A 59 13.01 4.47 -14.45
C LYS A 59 12.04 4.41 -13.27
N GLY A 60 10.74 4.39 -13.55
CA GLY A 60 9.67 4.53 -12.57
C GLY A 60 9.38 5.98 -12.19
N GLN A 61 8.12 6.25 -11.88
CA GLN A 61 7.62 7.53 -11.45
C GLN A 61 6.77 7.39 -10.18
N ALA A 62 6.97 8.29 -9.22
CA ALA A 62 6.16 8.34 -8.02
C ALA A 62 4.74 8.81 -8.34
N VAL A 63 3.73 8.02 -7.95
CA VAL A 63 2.33 8.37 -8.12
C VAL A 63 1.88 9.25 -6.95
N PRO A 64 1.21 10.40 -7.19
CA PRO A 64 0.70 11.26 -6.12
C PRO A 64 -0.32 10.53 -5.25
N ARG A 65 0.06 10.23 -4.00
CA ARG A 65 -0.72 9.41 -3.06
C ARG A 65 -2.12 9.97 -2.79
N GLN A 66 -2.26 11.29 -2.77
CA GLN A 66 -3.53 11.99 -2.58
C GLN A 66 -4.53 11.79 -3.73
N ARG A 67 -4.07 11.29 -4.87
CA ARG A 67 -4.90 10.94 -6.05
C ARG A 67 -5.15 9.44 -6.16
N VAL A 68 -4.59 8.65 -5.24
CA VAL A 68 -4.82 7.21 -5.15
C VAL A 68 -5.96 6.95 -4.16
N ARG A 69 -7.04 6.37 -4.65
CA ARG A 69 -8.16 5.94 -3.84
C ARG A 69 -8.08 4.43 -3.63
N VAL A 70 -7.93 4.01 -2.37
CA VAL A 70 -8.12 2.60 -1.99
C VAL A 70 -9.61 2.36 -1.87
N GLU A 71 -10.14 1.50 -2.73
CA GLU A 71 -11.55 1.08 -2.71
C GLU A 71 -11.73 -0.17 -1.83
N GLU A 72 -10.70 -1.02 -1.72
CA GLU A 72 -10.70 -2.23 -0.90
C GLU A 72 -9.26 -2.56 -0.46
N PHE A 73 -9.08 -2.93 0.81
CA PHE A 73 -7.84 -3.50 1.33
C PHE A 73 -8.16 -4.44 2.49
N ASP A 74 -8.05 -5.75 2.24
CA ASP A 74 -8.31 -6.83 3.18
C ASP A 74 -7.08 -7.75 3.17
N THR A 75 -6.24 -7.61 4.18
CA THR A 75 -4.99 -8.37 4.34
C THR A 75 -5.25 -9.85 4.64
N GLN A 76 -6.34 -10.17 5.34
CA GLN A 76 -6.69 -11.53 5.71
C GLN A 76 -7.13 -12.33 4.48
N ARG A 77 -7.89 -11.70 3.59
CA ARG A 77 -8.32 -12.30 2.32
C ARG A 77 -7.38 -12.02 1.15
N LYS A 78 -6.30 -11.26 1.38
CA LYS A 78 -5.38 -10.75 0.35
C LYS A 78 -6.11 -10.13 -0.83
N ARG A 79 -6.98 -9.14 -0.54
CA ARG A 79 -7.73 -8.39 -1.57
C ARG A 79 -7.37 -6.92 -1.51
N LEU A 80 -6.97 -6.37 -2.65
CA LEU A 80 -6.73 -4.96 -2.86
C LEU A 80 -7.51 -4.50 -4.08
N LYS A 81 -8.15 -3.34 -3.97
CA LYS A 81 -8.57 -2.56 -5.13
C LYS A 81 -8.21 -1.11 -4.91
N LEU A 82 -7.46 -0.54 -5.84
CA LEU A 82 -7.20 0.90 -5.87
C LEU A 82 -7.37 1.49 -7.25
N ARG A 83 -7.55 2.80 -7.26
CA ARG A 83 -7.67 3.62 -8.47
C ARG A 83 -6.80 4.85 -8.35
N TYR A 84 -6.06 5.15 -9.39
CA TYR A 84 -5.43 6.45 -9.59
C TYR A 84 -6.13 7.21 -10.71
N THR A 85 -6.40 8.49 -10.47
CA THR A 85 -6.92 9.41 -11.48
C THR A 85 -5.83 10.39 -11.87
N ALA A 86 -5.48 10.41 -13.16
CA ALA A 86 -4.48 11.31 -13.72
C ALA A 86 -4.74 12.78 -13.34
N THR A 87 -3.66 13.55 -13.28
CA THR A 87 -3.66 14.96 -12.91
C THR A 87 -2.52 15.67 -13.62
N ASP A 88 -2.69 16.96 -13.88
CA ASP A 88 -1.66 17.78 -14.53
C ASP A 88 -0.40 17.96 -13.66
N GLU A 89 -0.53 17.76 -12.34
CA GLU A 89 0.58 17.77 -11.38
C GLU A 89 1.53 16.56 -11.53
N ALA A 90 1.12 15.51 -12.25
CA ALA A 90 1.91 14.31 -12.48
C ALA A 90 1.82 13.87 -13.95
N PRO A 91 2.40 14.66 -14.86
CA PRO A 91 2.39 14.35 -16.28
C PRO A 91 3.14 13.03 -16.53
N GLY A 92 2.62 12.25 -17.48
CA GLY A 92 3.18 10.95 -17.86
C GLY A 92 2.53 9.74 -17.18
N ILE A 93 1.85 9.91 -16.04
CA ILE A 93 1.17 8.82 -15.35
C ILE A 93 -0.29 8.71 -15.83
N PRO A 94 -0.66 7.67 -16.61
CA PRO A 94 -2.05 7.49 -17.02
C PRO A 94 -2.93 7.10 -15.82
N SER A 95 -4.22 7.38 -15.90
CA SER A 95 -5.19 6.82 -14.94
C SER A 95 -5.12 5.30 -14.99
N PHE A 96 -5.15 4.66 -13.82
CA PHE A 96 -5.13 3.20 -13.73
C PHE A 96 -5.97 2.68 -12.58
N THR A 97 -6.32 1.40 -12.66
CA THR A 97 -6.91 0.62 -11.57
C THR A 97 -6.07 -0.62 -11.36
N LEU A 98 -5.72 -0.91 -10.11
CA LEU A 98 -5.07 -2.15 -9.72
C LEU A 98 -6.03 -2.95 -8.85
N VAL A 99 -6.29 -4.18 -9.26
CA VAL A 99 -7.01 -5.17 -8.46
C VAL A 99 -6.03 -6.30 -8.17
N MET A 100 -5.82 -6.62 -6.91
CA MET A 100 -5.03 -7.78 -6.51
C MET A 100 -5.87 -8.70 -5.63
N THR A 101 -5.78 -9.98 -5.92
CA THR A 101 -6.27 -11.07 -5.08
C THR A 101 -5.07 -11.85 -4.55
N GLU A 102 -5.30 -12.95 -3.83
CA GLU A 102 -4.22 -13.80 -3.34
C GLU A 102 -3.28 -14.30 -4.44
N THR A 103 -3.81 -14.60 -5.63
CA THR A 103 -3.06 -15.30 -6.69
C THR A 103 -2.88 -14.47 -7.95
N GLU A 104 -3.80 -13.54 -8.24
CA GLU A 104 -3.84 -12.76 -9.47
C GLU A 104 -3.81 -11.26 -9.18
N ALA A 105 -3.06 -10.53 -9.99
CA ALA A 105 -3.05 -9.08 -10.05
C ALA A 105 -3.42 -8.60 -11.45
N VAL A 106 -4.30 -7.61 -11.51
CA VAL A 106 -4.85 -7.04 -12.73
C VAL A 106 -4.64 -5.53 -12.71
N LEU A 107 -3.80 -5.05 -13.62
CA LEU A 107 -3.59 -3.63 -13.87
C LEU A 107 -4.40 -3.22 -15.11
N THR A 108 -5.30 -2.26 -14.94
CA THR A 108 -6.03 -1.64 -16.05
C THR A 108 -5.53 -0.22 -16.25
N LEU A 109 -4.90 0.07 -17.38
CA LEU A 109 -4.35 1.38 -17.71
C LEU A 109 -4.45 1.62 -19.22
N ALA A 110 -4.70 2.86 -19.65
CA ALA A 110 -4.82 3.23 -21.06
C ALA A 110 -5.72 2.29 -21.91
N GLY A 111 -6.83 1.83 -21.34
CA GLY A 111 -7.78 0.91 -22.01
C GLY A 111 -7.29 -0.53 -22.14
N ARG A 112 -6.09 -0.86 -21.63
CA ARG A 112 -5.54 -2.22 -21.61
C ARG A 112 -5.77 -2.86 -20.24
N ARG A 113 -6.00 -4.17 -20.24
CA ARG A 113 -6.03 -5.01 -19.05
C ARG A 113 -4.83 -5.95 -19.09
N ILE A 114 -3.94 -5.81 -18.12
CA ILE A 114 -2.72 -6.60 -17.99
C ILE A 114 -2.87 -7.49 -16.76
N VAL A 115 -2.66 -8.79 -16.92
CA VAL A 115 -2.82 -9.78 -15.86
C VAL A 115 -1.46 -10.35 -15.50
N SER A 116 -1.17 -10.49 -14.20
CA SER A 116 0.01 -11.18 -13.71
C SER A 116 -0.26 -11.90 -12.39
N LYS A 117 0.75 -12.58 -11.85
CA LYS A 117 0.66 -13.20 -10.53
C LYS A 117 0.71 -12.12 -9.46
N ALA A 118 -0.14 -12.26 -8.44
CA ALA A 118 -0.06 -11.40 -7.28
C ALA A 118 1.20 -11.69 -6.46
N ASN A 119 1.83 -10.63 -5.96
CA ASN A 119 2.94 -10.71 -5.02
C ASN A 119 2.64 -9.82 -3.80
N TRP A 120 2.26 -10.47 -2.71
CA TRP A 120 1.99 -9.86 -1.42
C TRP A 120 3.20 -10.10 -0.50
N GLN A 121 3.90 -9.04 -0.12
CA GLN A 121 4.95 -9.07 0.90
C GLN A 121 4.38 -8.44 2.17
N MET A 122 4.28 -9.25 3.24
CA MET A 122 3.64 -8.90 4.51
C MET A 122 4.54 -9.25 5.68
#